data_AF-A0A4Q4K2A5-F1
#
_entry.id   AF-A0A4Q4K2A5-F1
#
_cell.length_a   1.000
_cell.length_b   1.000
_cell.length_c   1.000
_cell.angle_alpha   90.00
_cell.angle_beta   90.00
_cell.angle_gamma   90.00
#
_symmetry.space_group_name_H-M   'P 1'
#
loop_
_entity.id
_entity.type
_entity.pdbx_description
1 polymer ?
#
loop_
_entity_poly.entity_id
_entity_poly.type
_entity_poly.pdbx_seq_one_letter_code
_entity_poly.pdbx_strand_id
1 'polypeptide(L)' 'MKRSNGLPNNGYALIVDGQVKTEFTTREGAVAGARDLKRRFPVLQIRLYDAEAKRAEEFA' A
#
# COMPACT_ATOMS: atom_id res chain seq x y z
N MET A 1 23.15 -9.67 -4.00
CA MET A 1 21.74 -10.12 -3.97
C MET A 1 20.92 -9.10 -3.19
N LYS A 2 20.50 -8.00 -3.82
CA LYS A 2 19.64 -7.01 -3.16
C LYS A 2 18.20 -7.46 -3.33
N ARG A 3 17.65 -8.13 -2.32
CA ARG A 3 16.20 -8.18 -2.15
C ARG A 3 15.81 -6.77 -1.73
N SER A 4 15.71 -5.87 -2.70
CA SER A 4 15.05 -4.58 -2.54
C SER A 4 13.59 -4.92 -2.28
N ASN A 5 13.33 -5.31 -1.04
CA ASN A 5 12.01 -5.51 -0.49
C ASN A 5 11.41 -4.11 -0.52
N GLY A 6 10.85 -3.71 -1.69
CA GLY A 6 10.52 -2.34 -2.12
C GLY A 6 9.40 -1.70 -1.31
N LEU A 7 9.43 -1.97 -0.01
CA LEU A 7 8.61 -1.47 1.04
C LEU A 7 9.38 -0.31 1.66
N PRO A 8 8.69 0.81 1.93
CA PRO A 8 9.30 1.95 2.57
C PRO A 8 9.88 1.57 3.93
N ASN A 9 10.95 2.25 4.35
CA ASN A 9 11.47 2.12 5.72
C ASN A 9 10.61 2.87 6.73
N ASN A 10 9.77 3.82 6.29
CA ASN A 10 8.90 4.62 7.14
C ASN A 10 7.66 5.09 6.37
N GLY A 11 6.53 5.27 7.06
CA GLY A 11 5.25 5.64 6.44
C GLY A 11 4.45 4.44 5.95
N TYR A 12 3.75 4.61 4.84
CA TYR A 12 2.75 3.67 4.33
C TYR A 12 3.00 3.36 2.85
N ALA A 13 2.60 2.19 2.37
CA ALA A 13 2.60 1.86 0.95
C ALA A 13 1.33 1.14 0.54
N LEU A 14 0.82 1.46 -0.65
CA LEU A 14 -0.23 0.71 -1.30
C LEU A 14 0.38 -0.39 -2.14
N ILE A 15 0.05 -1.62 -1.74
CA ILE A 15 0.27 -2.82 -2.50
C ILE A 15 -1.02 -3.10 -3.28
N VAL A 16 -0.90 -3.23 -4.59
CA VAL A 16 -2.01 -3.54 -5.49
C VAL A 16 -1.62 -4.81 -6.24
N ASP A 17 -2.43 -5.86 -6.12
CA ASP A 17 -2.16 -7.17 -6.75
C ASP A 17 -0.77 -7.73 -6.38
N GLY A 18 -0.34 -7.50 -5.14
CA GLY A 18 0.96 -7.95 -4.65
C GLY A 18 2.16 -7.09 -5.07
N GLN A 19 1.94 -6.01 -5.83
CA GLN A 19 2.99 -5.05 -6.20
C GLN A 19 2.81 -3.71 -5.51
N VAL A 20 3.90 -3.17 -4.94
CA VAL A 20 3.91 -1.80 -4.40
C VAL A 20 3.73 -0.82 -5.55
N LYS A 21 2.63 -0.06 -5.54
CA LYS A 21 2.31 0.94 -6.57
C LYS A 21 2.63 2.35 -6.11
N THR A 22 2.37 2.65 -4.84
CA THR A 22 2.51 4.01 -4.32
C THR A 22 2.90 3.97 -2.86
N GLU A 23 3.78 4.89 -2.47
CA GLU A 23 4.19 5.11 -1.09
C GLU A 23 3.58 6.43 -0.61
N PHE A 24 3.17 6.47 0.64
CA PHE A 24 2.55 7.61 1.29
C PHE A 24 3.24 7.84 2.63
N THR A 25 3.44 9.10 2.98
CA THR A 25 3.98 9.44 4.29
C THR A 25 2.93 9.29 5.41
N THR A 26 1.64 9.36 5.07
CA THR A 26 0.53 9.33 6.05
C THR A 26 -0.48 8.25 5.72
N ARG A 27 -1.10 7.69 6.77
CA ARG A 27 -2.16 6.68 6.65
C ARG A 27 -3.34 7.21 5.84
N GLU A 28 -3.77 8.45 6.10
CA GLU A 28 -4.91 9.07 5.43
C GLU A 28 -4.69 9.20 3.92
N GLY A 29 -3.49 9.61 3.50
CA GLY A 29 -3.15 9.68 2.08
C GLY A 29 -3.20 8.30 1.42
N ALA A 30 -2.69 7.29 2.09
CA ALA A 30 -2.71 5.92 1.59
C ALA A 30 -4.14 5.35 1.50
N VAL A 31 -4.97 5.61 2.51
CA VAL A 31 -6.39 5.24 2.53
C VAL A 31 -7.17 5.94 1.42
N ALA A 32 -6.91 7.23 1.18
CA ALA A 32 -7.53 7.99 0.11
C ALA A 32 -7.15 7.42 -1.27
N GLY A 33 -5.87 7.10 -1.47
CA GLY A 33 -5.38 6.43 -2.68
C GLY A 33 -6.01 5.06 -2.87
N ALA A 34 -6.10 4.24 -1.82
CA ALA A 34 -6.76 2.93 -1.86
C ALA A 34 -8.21 3.05 -2.29
N ARG A 35 -8.96 3.98 -1.69
CA ARG A 35 -10.37 4.24 -2.04
C ARG A 35 -10.54 4.64 -3.50
N ASP A 36 -9.66 5.50 -4.01
CA ASP A 36 -9.75 5.93 -5.40
C ASP A 36 -9.45 4.77 -6.37
N LEU A 37 -8.42 3.97 -6.08
CA LEU A 37 -8.14 2.75 -6.85
C LEU A 37 -9.30 1.76 -6.79
N LYS A 38 -9.91 1.52 -5.62
CA LYS A 38 -11.04 0.60 -5.47
C LYS A 38 -12.28 1.10 -6.21
N ARG A 39 -12.50 2.42 -6.23
CA ARG A 39 -13.57 3.05 -7.00
C ARG A 39 -13.38 2.85 -8.51
N ARG A 40 -12.15 3.03 -9.00
CA ARG A 40 -11.84 2.91 -10.43
C ARG A 40 -11.69 1.45 -10.89
N PHE A 41 -11.24 0.59 -10.00
CA PHE A 41 -10.96 -0.82 -10.24
C PHE A 41 -11.38 -1.69 -9.03
N PRO A 42 -12.68 -2.01 -8.90
CA PRO A 42 -13.21 -2.73 -7.73
C PRO A 42 -12.64 -4.16 -7.57
N VAL A 43 -12.15 -4.74 -8.67
CA VAL A 43 -11.57 -6.08 -8.71
C VAL A 43 -10.15 -6.15 -8.15
N LEU A 44 -9.44 -5.03 -8.02
CA LEU A 44 -8.04 -5.05 -7.54
C LEU A 44 -7.98 -5.38 -6.05
N GLN A 45 -6.99 -6.19 -5.69
CA GLN A 45 -6.67 -6.46 -4.29
C GLN A 45 -5.73 -5.37 -3.79
N ILE A 46 -6.25 -4.49 -2.95
CA ILE A 46 -5.49 -3.39 -2.38
C ILE A 46 -5.11 -3.76 -0.95
N ARG A 47 -3.84 -3.58 -0.60
CA ARG A 47 -3.33 -3.78 0.75
C ARG A 47 -2.52 -2.56 1.16
N LEU A 48 -2.76 -2.11 2.38
CA LEU A 48 -2.00 -1.03 3.00
C LEU A 48 -0.85 -1.64 3.79
N TYR A 49 0.37 -1.45 3.32
CA TYR A 49 1.57 -1.73 4.08
C TYR A 49 1.90 -0.57 5.00
N ASP A 50 1.95 -0.84 6.29
CA ASP A 50 2.48 0.04 7.31
C ASP A 50 3.95 -0.32 7.54
N ALA A 51 4.85 0.62 7.25
CA ALA A 51 6.28 0.41 7.42
C ALA A 51 6.73 0.53 8.87
N GLU A 52 6.00 1.28 9.71
CA GLU A 52 6.32 1.45 11.13
C GLU A 52 6.05 0.14 11.89
N ALA A 53 4.89 -0.45 11.66
CA ALA A 53 4.48 -1.76 12.17
C ALA A 53 5.06 -2.93 11.33
N LYS A 54 5.59 -2.65 10.14
CA LYS A 54 6.06 -3.64 9.14
C LYS A 54 4.99 -4.67 8.80
N ARG A 55 3.72 -4.26 8.70
CA ARG A 55 2.57 -5.15 8.40
C ARG A 55 1.77 -4.64 7.21
N ALA A 56 1.33 -5.56 6.36
CA ALA A 56 0.34 -5.27 5.32
C ALA A 56 -1.05 -5.69 5.76
N GLU A 57 -1.95 -4.73 5.89
CA GLU A 57 -3.38 -4.95 6.11
C GLU A 57 -4.13 -4.92 4.78
N GLU A 58 -5.11 -5.81 4.62
CA GLU A 58 -5.95 -5.81 3.41
C GLU A 58 -6.98 -4.68 3.49
N PHE A 59 -7.09 -3.92 2.40
CA PHE A 59 -8.06 -2.86 2.27
C PHE A 59 -9.26 -3.40 1.48
N ALA A 60 -10.34 -3.72 2.21
CA ALA A 60 -11.57 -4.27 1.66
C ALA A 60 -12.43 -3.21 0.93
#